data_AF-A0A962F9S8-F1
#
_entry.id   AF-A0A962F9S8-F1
#
_cell.length_a   1.000
_cell.length_b   1.000
_cell.length_c   1.000
_cell.angle_alpha   90.00
_cell.angle_beta   90.00
_cell.angle_gamma   90.00
#
_symmetry.space_group_name_H-M   'P 1'
#
loop_
_entity.id
_entity.type
_entity.pdbx_description
1 polymer ?
#
loop_
_entity_poly.entity_id
_entity_poly.type
_entity_poly.pdbx_seq_one_letter_code
_entity_poly.pdbx_strand_id
1 'polypeptide(L)'
;MLHASSFARGWSASEFEKLLTSSSVVADCIGDAPRFQGFVLSRIAADEAEILTVAVDSAARGQGLATTLLGRHLANLARKGAASVFLEVDDANR
;
A
#
# COMPACT_ATOMS: atom_id res chain seq x y z
N MET A 1 -1.93 14.22 3.91
CA MET A 1 -1.29 13.01 3.35
C MET A 1 -2.19 11.81 3.62
N LEU A 2 -2.51 11.00 2.61
CA LEU A 2 -3.54 9.94 2.71
C LEU A 2 -3.21 8.85 3.74
N HIS A 3 -1.93 8.51 3.93
CA HIS A 3 -1.50 7.59 4.99
C HIS A 3 -1.84 8.15 6.38
N ALA A 4 -1.42 9.39 6.68
CA ALA A 4 -1.64 10.03 7.98
C ALA A 4 -3.13 10.18 8.35
N SER A 5 -4.02 10.32 7.36
CA SER A 5 -5.48 10.37 7.60
C SER A 5 -6.13 9.00 7.75
N SER A 6 -5.44 7.91 7.40
CA SER A 6 -6.00 6.56 7.38
C SER A 6 -5.66 5.73 8.62
N PHE A 7 -4.66 6.15 9.41
CA PHE A 7 -4.16 5.41 10.57
C PHE A 7 -4.08 6.30 11.81
N ALA A 8 -4.37 5.73 12.99
CA ALA A 8 -4.27 6.46 14.26
C ALA A 8 -2.86 6.97 14.57
N ARG A 9 -1.84 6.24 14.11
CA ARG A 9 -0.43 6.66 14.10
C ARG A 9 0.14 6.48 12.69
N GLY A 10 -0.19 7.41 11.80
CA GLY A 10 0.41 7.42 10.48
C GLY A 10 1.87 7.86 10.49
N TRP A 11 2.63 7.41 9.50
CA TRP A 11 3.97 7.91 9.22
C TRP A 11 3.97 9.42 8.94
N SER A 12 5.10 10.04 9.22
CA SER A 12 5.43 11.38 8.74
C SER A 12 5.70 11.38 7.23
N ALA A 13 5.69 12.56 6.62
CA ALA A 13 5.99 12.71 5.19
C ALA A 13 7.39 12.20 4.83
N SER A 14 8.39 12.41 5.70
CA SER A 14 9.77 11.99 5.45
C SER A 14 9.96 10.47 5.57
N GLU A 15 9.25 9.81 6.49
CA GLU A 15 9.22 8.34 6.56
C GLU A 15 8.56 7.74 5.32
N PHE A 16 7.45 8.33 4.85
CA PHE A 16 6.78 7.91 3.63
C PHE A 16 7.69 8.06 2.40
N GLU A 17 8.38 9.20 2.27
CA GLU A 17 9.32 9.48 1.18
C GLU A 17 10.52 8.52 1.17
N LYS A 18 11.07 8.18 2.35
CA LYS A 18 12.13 7.17 2.47
C LYS A 18 11.68 5.79 1.97
N LEU A 19 10.43 5.41 2.22
CA LEU A 19 9.88 4.16 1.71
C LEU A 19 9.74 4.21 0.19
N LEU A 20 9.16 5.29 -0.35
CA LEU A 20 8.99 5.45 -1.80
C LEU A 20 10.30 5.47 -2.59
N THR A 21 11.39 5.92 -1.97
CA THR A 21 12.72 6.01 -2.61
C THR A 21 13.55 4.73 -2.47
N SER A 22 13.09 3.77 -1.67
CA SER A 22 13.74 2.47 -1.52
C SER A 22 13.54 1.59 -2.75
N SER A 23 14.62 1.00 -3.27
CA SER A 23 14.57 0.10 -4.44
C SER A 23 13.82 -1.21 -4.17
N SER A 24 13.72 -1.63 -2.91
CA SER A 24 12.98 -2.82 -2.50
C SER A 24 11.47 -2.56 -2.32
N VAL A 25 11.04 -1.30 -2.37
CA VAL A 25 9.63 -0.93 -2.17
C VAL A 25 8.92 -0.82 -3.51
N VAL A 26 7.73 -1.39 -3.57
CA VAL A 26 6.82 -1.30 -4.70
C VAL A 26 5.59 -0.51 -4.24
N ALA A 27 5.22 0.49 -5.04
CA ALA A 27 4.06 1.33 -4.80
C ALA A 27 3.09 1.24 -5.97
N ASP A 28 1.81 1.02 -5.67
CA ASP A 28 0.71 1.18 -6.63
C ASP A 28 -0.34 2.11 -6.03
N CYS A 29 -1.02 2.88 -6.88
CA CYS A 29 -2.07 3.81 -6.47
C CYS A 29 -3.25 3.83 -7.45
N ILE A 30 -4.37 4.37 -6.98
CA ILE A 30 -5.55 4.69 -7.79
C ILE A 30 -5.81 6.20 -7.69
N GLY A 31 -6.14 6.81 -8.84
CA GLY A 31 -6.30 8.25 -8.99
C GLY A 31 -5.06 8.90 -9.57
N ASP A 32 -5.15 10.20 -9.80
CA ASP A 32 -4.13 10.99 -10.48
C ASP A 32 -3.69 12.16 -9.60
N ALA A 33 -2.47 12.65 -9.84
CA ALA A 33 -2.00 13.84 -9.14
C ALA A 33 -2.95 15.03 -9.41
N PRO A 34 -3.25 15.87 -8.39
CA PRO A 34 -2.72 15.81 -7.03
C PRO A 34 -3.58 14.99 -6.04
N ARG A 35 -4.61 14.26 -6.49
CA ARG A 35 -5.58 13.55 -5.64
C ARG A 35 -5.62 12.05 -5.93
N PHE A 36 -4.91 11.30 -5.09
CA PHE A 36 -5.01 9.84 -5.06
C PHE A 36 -6.17 9.40 -4.17
N GLN A 37 -6.91 8.38 -4.60
CA GLN A 37 -8.04 7.79 -3.87
C GLN A 37 -7.59 6.60 -3.02
N GLY A 38 -6.44 6.00 -3.33
CA GLY A 38 -5.87 4.91 -2.56
C GLY A 38 -4.46 4.55 -3.01
N PHE A 39 -3.71 3.92 -2.11
CA PHE A 39 -2.39 3.38 -2.41
C PHE A 39 -2.09 2.15 -1.57
N VAL A 40 -1.13 1.36 -2.05
CA VAL A 40 -0.55 0.22 -1.34
C VAL A 40 0.95 0.25 -1.53
N LEU A 41 1.68 0.00 -0.44
CA LEU A 41 3.13 -0.19 -0.45
C LEU A 41 3.46 -1.59 0.03
N SER A 42 4.37 -2.25 -0.68
CA SER A 42 4.98 -3.49 -0.22
C SER A 42 6.50 -3.43 -0.34
N ARG A 43 7.19 -4.20 0.49
CA ARG A 43 8.64 -4.40 0.40
C ARG A 43 8.93 -5.82 -0.07
N ILE A 44 9.75 -5.97 -1.09
CA ILE A 44 10.23 -7.26 -1.59
C ILE A 44 11.55 -7.62 -0.90
N ALA A 45 11.67 -8.86 -0.47
CA ALA A 45 12.90 -9.47 0.03
C ALA A 45 13.00 -10.89 -0.53
N ALA A 46 14.00 -11.14 -1.38
CA ALA A 46 14.12 -12.38 -2.16
C ALA A 46 12.84 -12.66 -2.97
N ASP A 47 12.19 -13.80 -2.74
CA ASP A 47 10.94 -14.24 -3.35
C ASP A 47 9.71 -13.96 -2.47
N GLU A 48 9.85 -13.16 -1.42
CA GLU A 48 8.76 -12.78 -0.53
C GLU A 48 8.45 -11.29 -0.62
N ALA A 49 7.19 -10.92 -0.36
CA ALA A 49 6.79 -9.53 -0.20
C ALA A 49 5.95 -9.32 1.07
N GLU A 50 6.17 -8.19 1.73
CA GLU A 50 5.38 -7.75 2.88
C GLU A 50 4.60 -6.50 2.49
N ILE A 51 3.26 -6.54 2.61
CA ILE A 51 2.43 -5.35 2.50
C ILE A 51 2.66 -4.50 3.74
N LEU A 52 3.30 -3.34 3.56
CA LEU A 52 3.60 -2.40 4.65
C LEU A 52 2.38 -1.57 5.02
N THR A 53 1.55 -1.22 4.03
CA THR A 53 0.35 -0.42 4.23
C THR A 53 -0.57 -0.51 3.02
N VAL A 54 -1.87 -0.47 3.27
CA VAL A 54 -2.92 -0.20 2.28
C VAL A 54 -3.87 0.85 2.83
N ALA A 55 -4.17 1.88 2.03
CA ALA A 55 -5.07 2.95 2.44
C ALA A 55 -5.96 3.38 1.27
N VAL A 56 -7.24 3.58 1.57
CA VAL A 56 -8.23 4.14 0.67
C VAL A 56 -8.87 5.34 1.38
N ASP A 57 -8.99 6.45 0.64
CA ASP A 57 -9.65 7.67 1.10
C ASP A 57 -11.05 7.32 1.61
N SER A 58 -11.37 7.79 2.82
CA SER A 58 -12.68 7.62 3.44
C SER A 58 -13.85 7.96 2.53
N ALA A 59 -13.73 9.00 1.70
CA ALA A 59 -14.78 9.43 0.77
C ALA A 59 -14.97 8.46 -0.41
N ALA A 60 -14.00 7.59 -0.68
CA ALA A 60 -13.99 6.64 -1.79
C ALA A 60 -14.18 5.18 -1.33
N ARG A 61 -14.42 4.94 -0.04
CA ARG A 61 -14.68 3.59 0.50
C ARG A 61 -16.03 3.03 0.03
N GLY A 62 -16.19 1.71 0.10
CA GLY A 62 -17.42 1.01 -0.31
C GLY A 62 -17.57 0.79 -1.82
N GLN A 63 -16.59 1.20 -2.62
CA GLN A 63 -16.63 1.11 -4.09
C GLN A 63 -15.74 -0.01 -4.65
N GLY A 64 -15.25 -0.93 -3.81
CA GLY A 64 -14.36 -2.03 -4.23
C GLY A 64 -12.92 -1.60 -4.58
N LEU A 65 -12.55 -0.33 -4.36
CA LEU A 65 -11.22 0.19 -4.73
C LEU A 65 -10.06 -0.56 -4.07
N ALA A 66 -10.20 -0.98 -2.80
CA ALA A 66 -9.19 -1.75 -2.10
C ALA A 66 -8.93 -3.09 -2.81
N THR A 67 -9.98 -3.79 -3.23
CA THR A 67 -9.89 -5.06 -3.96
C THR A 67 -9.20 -4.88 -5.30
N THR A 68 -9.61 -3.87 -6.07
CA THR A 68 -8.98 -3.54 -7.37
C THR A 68 -7.51 -3.20 -7.21
N LEU A 69 -7.18 -2.39 -6.21
CA LEU A 69 -5.82 -1.96 -5.90
C LEU A 69 -4.94 -3.15 -5.49
N LEU A 70 -5.41 -4.00 -4.58
CA LEU A 70 -4.70 -5.20 -4.14
C LEU A 70 -4.50 -6.18 -5.30
N GLY A 71 -5.52 -6.44 -6.12
CA GLY A 71 -5.39 -7.32 -7.28
C GLY A 71 -4.31 -6.86 -8.25
N ARG A 72 -4.29 -5.56 -8.59
CA ARG A 72 -3.24 -4.97 -9.43
C ARG A 72 -1.87 -5.08 -8.77
N HIS A 73 -1.78 -4.80 -7.47
CA HIS A 73 -0.53 -4.78 -6.74
C HIS A 73 0.09 -6.17 -6.61
N LEU A 74 -0.72 -7.18 -6.26
CA LEU A 74 -0.27 -8.58 -6.20
C LEU A 74 0.24 -9.06 -7.56
N ALA A 75 -0.43 -8.71 -8.66
CA ALA A 75 0.07 -9.00 -10.00
C ALA A 75 1.40 -8.29 -10.30
N ASN A 76 1.62 -7.09 -9.77
CA ASN A 76 2.88 -6.36 -9.89
C ASN A 76 4.02 -7.00 -9.09
N LEU A 77 3.73 -7.46 -7.87
CA LEU A 77 4.68 -8.19 -7.03
C LEU A 77 5.07 -9.53 -7.68
N ALA A 78 4.10 -10.28 -8.19
CA ALA A 78 4.36 -11.53 -8.90
C ALA A 78 5.28 -11.32 -10.12
N ARG A 79 5.04 -10.27 -10.93
CA ARG A 79 5.92 -9.89 -12.05
C ARG A 79 7.33 -9.51 -11.61
N LYS A 80 7.53 -9.13 -10.35
CA LYS A 80 8.83 -8.79 -9.75
C LYS A 80 9.50 -9.98 -9.05
N GLY A 81 8.88 -11.16 -9.07
CA GLY A 81 9.47 -12.40 -8.53
C GLY A 81 8.98 -12.78 -7.14
N ALA A 82 8.00 -12.09 -6.56
CA ALA A 82 7.42 -12.49 -5.29
C ALA A 82 6.53 -13.74 -5.48
N ALA A 83 6.86 -14.83 -4.79
CA ALA A 83 6.13 -16.07 -4.70
C ALA A 83 5.14 -16.09 -3.53
N SER A 84 5.45 -15.38 -2.44
CA SER A 84 4.59 -15.24 -1.24
C SER A 84 4.38 -13.77 -0.89
N VAL A 85 3.21 -13.46 -0.32
CA VAL A 85 2.88 -12.11 0.16
C VAL A 85 2.26 -12.20 1.55
N PHE A 86 2.78 -11.42 2.48
CA PHE A 86 2.34 -11.36 3.87
C PHE A 86 1.79 -9.98 4.21
N LEU A 87 0.92 -9.94 5.22
CA LEU A 87 0.42 -8.71 5.83
C LEU A 87 0.22 -8.98 7.32
N GLU A 88 0.73 -8.08 8.15
CA GLU A 88 0.38 -8.04 9.56
C GLU A 88 -0.77 -7.05 9.75
N VAL A 89 -1.78 -7.49 10.51
CA VAL A 89 -2.95 -6.68 10.82
C VAL A 89 -3.05 -6.57 12.32
N ASP A 90 -3.27 -5.36 12.82
CA ASP A 90 -3.53 -5.13 14.25
C ASP A 90 -4.81 -5.86 14.65
N ASP A 91 -4.81 -6.55 15.79
CA ASP A 91 -5.98 -7.25 16.33
C ASP A 91 -7.22 -6.34 16.47
N ALA A 92 -7.01 -5.02 16.60
CA ALA A 92 -8.07 -4.02 16.66
C ALA A 92 -8.73 -3.70 15.31
N ASN A 93 -8.19 -4.19 14.19
CA ASN A 93 -8.72 -3.93 12.85
C ASN A 93 -9.86 -4.90 12.51
N ARG A 94 -11.10 -4.43 12.57
CA ARG A 94 -12.34 -5.19 12.28
C ARG A 94 -13.02 -4.74 10.99
#